data_AF-N8VX23-F1
#
_entry.id   AF-N8VX23-F1
#
_cell.length_a   1.000
_cell.length_b   1.000
_cell.length_c   1.000
_cell.angle_alpha   90.00
_cell.angle_beta   90.00
_cell.angle_gamma   90.00
#
_symmetry.space_group_name_H-M   'P 1'
#
loop_
_entity.id
_entity.type
_entity.pdbx_description
1 polymer ?
#
loop_
_entity_poly.entity_id
_entity_poly.type
_entity_poly.pdbx_seq_one_letter_code
_entity_poly.pdbx_strand_id
1 'polypeptide(L)'
;MKACKVIKALKSKGWYVRRVTGSHYHFKHEAISGLVTVPYHAAEELKLATLQNIMKMAQLSESDFFTKRHKKIMFYKTSGVMNAITNSY
;
A
#
# COMPACT_ATOMS: atom_id res chain seq x y z
N MET A 1 -0.96 10.64 -0.83
CA MET A 1 -0.48 9.51 0.01
C MET A 1 1.02 9.61 0.25
N LYS A 2 1.47 9.47 1.50
CA LYS A 2 2.90 9.52 1.88
C LYS A 2 3.67 8.26 1.45
N ALA A 3 4.94 8.43 1.07
CA ALA A 3 5.84 7.34 0.67
C ALA A 3 5.98 6.25 1.75
N CYS A 4 5.97 6.62 3.03
CA CYS A 4 6.03 5.66 4.14
C CYS A 4 4.87 4.65 4.15
N LYS A 5 3.66 5.06 3.73
CA LYS A 5 2.51 4.15 3.61
C LYS A 5 2.70 3.15 2.47
N VAL A 6 3.24 3.62 1.34
CA VAL A 6 3.54 2.78 0.17
C VAL A 6 4.60 1.74 0.51
N ILE A 7 5.67 2.14 1.19
CA ILE A 7 6.73 1.22 1.62
C ILE A 7 6.17 0.14 2.56
N LYS A 8 5.26 0.49 3.48
CA LYS A 8 4.61 -0.49 4.36
C LYS A 8 3.76 -1.49 3.58
N ALA A 9 2.97 -1.02 2.61
CA ALA A 9 2.17 -1.89 1.75
C ALA A 9 3.05 -2.85 0.94
N LEU A 10 4.13 -2.34 0.34
CA LEU A 10 5.11 -3.13 -0.40
C LEU A 10 5.72 -4.25 0.47
N LYS A 11 6.22 -3.90 1.66
CA LYS A 11 6.78 -4.88 2.61
C LYS A 11 5.76 -5.94 3.01
N SER A 12 4.50 -5.55 3.24
CA SER A 12 3.43 -6.49 3.57
C SER A 12 3.11 -7.48 2.44
N LYS A 13 3.43 -7.12 1.20
CA LYS A 13 3.28 -7.97 0.00
C LYS A 13 4.54 -8.76 -0.33
N GLY A 14 5.57 -8.75 0.53
CA GLY A 14 6.81 -9.51 0.31
C GLY A 14 7.87 -8.78 -0.52
N TRP A 15 7.67 -7.49 -0.84
CA TRP A 15 8.72 -6.69 -1.47
C TRP A 15 9.77 -6.28 -0.44
N TYR A 16 11.05 -6.47 -0.78
CA TYR A 16 12.18 -6.08 0.06
C TYR A 16 13.01 -4.98 -0.61
N VAL A 17 13.69 -4.17 0.20
CA VAL A 17 14.59 -3.12 -0.30
C VAL A 17 15.87 -3.80 -0.79
N ARG A 18 16.17 -3.66 -2.09
CA ARG A 18 17.41 -4.16 -2.68
C ARG A 18 18.57 -3.18 -2.51
N ARG A 19 18.30 -1.90 -2.73
CA ARG A 19 19.27 -0.81 -2.59
C ARG A 19 18.57 0.52 -2.38
N VAL A 20 19.32 1.48 -1.84
CA VAL A 20 18.87 2.86 -1.67
C VAL A 20 19.88 3.78 -2.36
N THR A 21 19.41 4.67 -3.20
CA THR A 21 20.23 5.67 -3.90
C THR A 21 19.71 7.05 -3.54
N GLY A 22 20.41 7.77 -2.66
CA GLY A 22 19.90 9.03 -2.10
C GLY A 22 18.56 8.83 -1.39
N SER A 23 17.53 9.57 -1.80
CA SER A 23 16.17 9.44 -1.29
C SER A 23 15.32 8.39 -2.03
N HIS A 24 15.88 7.62 -2.96
CA HIS A 24 15.11 6.64 -3.74
C HIS A 24 15.36 5.22 -3.23
N TYR A 25 14.27 4.55 -2.84
CA TYR A 25 14.28 3.18 -2.37
C TYR A 25 13.92 2.25 -3.53
N HIS A 26 14.81 1.31 -3.83
CA HIS A 26 14.57 0.33 -4.89
C HIS A 26 14.16 -1.00 -4.28
N PHE A 27 12.97 -1.47 -4.64
CA PHE A 27 12.35 -2.69 -4.14
C PHE A 27 12.39 -3.81 -5.17
N LYS A 28 12.66 -5.02 -4.68
CA LYS A 28 12.63 -6.26 -5.46
C LYS A 28 11.66 -7.24 -4.79
N HIS A 29 11.08 -8.11 -5.58
CA HIS A 29 10.29 -9.26 -5.14
C HIS A 29 10.97 -10.55 -5.62
N GLU A 30 10.77 -11.65 -4.91
CA GLU A 30 11.36 -12.94 -5.28
C GLU A 30 10.62 -13.56 -6.47
N ALA A 31 9.29 -13.57 -6.42
CA ALA A 31 8.45 -14.17 -7.46
C ALA A 31 7.98 -13.21 -8.57
N ILE A 32 8.02 -11.89 -8.34
CA ILE A 32 7.50 -10.89 -9.29
C ILE A 32 8.70 -10.23 -9.93
N SER A 33 8.80 -10.34 -11.26
CA SER A 33 9.88 -9.71 -12.01
C SER A 33 9.66 -8.19 -12.06
N GLY A 34 10.75 -7.45 -11.85
CA GLY A 34 10.73 -5.99 -11.89
C GLY A 34 11.46 -5.35 -10.72
N LEU A 35 11.74 -4.04 -10.88
CA LEU A 35 12.32 -3.18 -9.86
C LEU A 35 11.38 -2.01 -9.64
N VAL A 36 10.85 -1.88 -8.44
CA VAL A 36 9.97 -0.76 -8.09
C VAL A 36 10.79 0.30 -7.39
N THR A 37 10.76 1.53 -7.89
CA THR A 37 11.47 2.65 -7.26
C THR A 37 10.47 3.56 -6.56
N VAL A 38 10.67 3.77 -5.25
CA VAL A 38 9.83 4.66 -4.44
C VAL A 38 10.66 5.86 -4.00
N PRO A 39 10.31 7.09 -4.44
CA PRO A 39 10.92 8.29 -3.91
C PRO A 39 10.45 8.51 -2.47
N TYR A 40 11.40 8.75 -1.57
CA TYR A 40 11.18 8.96 -0.14
C TYR A 40 11.61 10.38 0.24
N HIS A 41 10.79 11.35 -0.16
CA HIS A 41 10.93 12.74 0.27
C HIS A 41 9.99 12.95 1.46
N ALA A 42 10.55 13.25 2.64
CA ALA A 42 9.83 13.19 3.91
C ALA A 42 8.66 14.20 4.03
N ALA A 43 8.71 15.30 3.29
CA ALA A 43 7.73 16.38 3.34
C ALA A 43 6.57 16.19 2.36
N GLU A 44 6.78 15.47 1.25
CA GLU A 44 5.84 15.49 0.12
C GLU A 44 5.03 14.21 -0.01
N GLU A 45 3.78 14.39 -0.43
CA GLU A 45 2.98 13.29 -0.90
C GLU A 45 3.41 12.86 -2.30
N LEU A 46 3.29 11.56 -2.59
CA LEU A 46 3.51 11.07 -3.94
C LEU A 46 2.43 11.61 -4.86
N LYS A 47 2.84 12.18 -6.00
CA LYS A 47 1.93 12.55 -7.09
C LYS A 47 1.08 11.33 -7.48
N LEU A 48 -0.19 11.57 -7.82
CA LEU A 48 -1.15 10.51 -8.13
C LEU A 48 -0.64 9.57 -9.23
N ALA A 49 -0.08 10.12 -10.31
CA ALA A 49 0.49 9.35 -11.41
C ALA A 49 1.67 8.46 -10.95
N THR A 50 2.55 8.97 -10.09
CA THR A 50 3.67 8.20 -9.53
C THR A 50 3.15 7.06 -8.66
N LEU A 51 2.15 7.33 -7.82
CA LEU A 51 1.51 6.32 -6.99
C LEU A 51 0.85 5.23 -7.84
N GLN A 52 0.07 5.60 -8.86
CA GLN A 52 -0.60 4.65 -9.75
C GLN A 52 0.41 3.77 -10.49
N ASN A 53 1.52 4.35 -10.95
CA ASN A 53 2.57 3.58 -11.61
C ASN A 53 3.22 2.59 -10.64
N ILE A 54 3.54 3.02 -9.42
CA ILE A 54 4.06 2.12 -8.37
C ILE A 54 3.07 1.00 -8.07
N MET A 55 1.77 1.30 -7.92
CA MET A 55 0.74 0.30 -7.64
C MET A 55 0.64 -0.73 -8.77
N LYS A 56 0.67 -0.27 -10.02
CA LYS A 56 0.65 -1.15 -11.21
C LYS A 56 1.87 -2.07 -11.26
N MET A 57 3.07 -1.52 -11.07
CA MET A 57 4.31 -2.30 -11.09
C MET A 57 4.41 -3.29 -9.93
N ALA A 58 3.90 -2.90 -8.75
CA ALA A 58 3.97 -3.70 -7.54
C ALA A 58 2.77 -4.65 -7.34
N GLN A 59 1.81 -4.66 -8.28
CA GLN A 59 0.55 -5.40 -8.18
C GLN A 59 -0.18 -5.13 -6.85
N LEU A 60 -0.24 -3.86 -6.47
CA LEU A 60 -0.96 -3.37 -5.30
C LEU A 60 -2.34 -2.86 -5.70
N SER A 61 -3.30 -3.09 -4.82
CA SER A 61 -4.67 -2.59 -4.90
C SER A 61 -4.91 -1.52 -3.83
N GLU A 62 -5.97 -0.74 -3.96
CA GLU A 62 -6.38 0.21 -2.91
C GLU A 62 -6.58 -0.49 -1.56
N SER A 63 -7.00 -1.76 -1.60
CA SER A 63 -7.22 -2.56 -0.41
C SER A 63 -5.95 -2.71 0.44
N ASP A 64 -4.77 -2.72 -0.19
CA ASP A 64 -3.48 -2.95 0.47
C ASP A 64 -3.04 -1.80 1.39
N PHE A 65 -3.67 -0.63 1.26
CA PHE A 65 -3.38 0.55 2.08
C PHE A 65 -4.25 0.67 3.33
N PHE A 66 -5.32 -0.13 3.45
CA PHE A 66 -6.22 -0.07 4.60
C PHE A 66 -5.71 -0.89 5.79
N THR A 67 -5.83 -0.33 6.99
CA THR A 67 -5.55 -1.03 8.25
C THR A 67 -6.48 -2.24 8.40
N LYS A 68 -6.02 -3.28 9.11
CA LYS A 68 -6.82 -4.49 9.43
C LYS A 68 -8.23 -4.16 9.95
N ARG A 69 -8.35 -3.12 10.81
CA ARG A 69 -9.64 -2.61 11.30
C ARG A 69 -10.56 -2.14 10.16
N HIS A 70 -10.05 -1.33 9.24
CA HIS A 70 -10.81 -0.86 8.08
C HIS A 70 -11.15 -2.01 7.12
N LYS A 71 -10.22 -2.93 6.85
CA LYS A 71 -10.49 -4.13 6.05
C LYS A 71 -11.65 -4.95 6.61
N LYS A 72 -11.67 -5.15 7.93
CA LYS A 72 -12.74 -5.86 8.64
C LYS A 72 -14.10 -5.15 8.48
N ILE A 73 -14.16 -3.84 8.69
CA ILE A 73 -15.38 -3.05 8.52
C ILE A 73 -15.88 -3.09 7.06
N MET A 74 -14.98 -2.89 6.10
CA MET A 74 -15.33 -2.93 4.67
C MET A 74 -15.82 -4.30 4.23
N PHE A 75 -15.19 -5.38 4.72
CA PHE A 75 -15.62 -6.75 4.45
C PHE A 75 -17.07 -7.01 4.90
N TYR A 76 -17.42 -6.65 6.14
CA TYR A 76 -18.80 -6.82 6.64
C TYR A 76 -19.81 -5.97 5.89
N LYS A 77 -19.42 -4.75 5.46
CA LYS A 77 -20.28 -3.89 4.63
C LYS A 77 -20.54 -4.50 3.25
N THR A 78 -19.54 -5.15 2.64
CA THR A 78 -19.67 -5.79 1.33
C THR A 78 -20.35 -7.16 1.36
N SER A 79 -20.25 -7.90 2.46
CA SER A 79 -20.81 -9.25 2.58
C SER A 79 -22.32 -9.27 2.90
N GLY A 80 -22.98 -8.11 2.98
CA GLY A 80 -24.39 -8.00 3.35
C GLY A 80 -24.71 -8.40 4.79
N VAL A 81 -23.69 -8.75 5.58
CA VAL A 81 -23.82 -9.06 7.01
C VAL A 81 -23.84 -7.73 7.75
N MET A 82 -24.99 -7.03 7.71
CA MET A 82 -25.20 -5.86 8.56
C MET A 82 -25.10 -6.32 10.01
N ASN A 83 -24.08 -5.85 10.72
CA ASN A 83 -24.01 -5.99 12.16
C ASN A 83 -25.16 -5.18 12.76
N ALA A 84 -26.14 -5.84 13.36
CA ALA A 84 -27.15 -5.25 14.24
C ALA A 84 -26.58 -4.56 15.50
N ILE A 85 -25.28 -4.23 15.53
CA ILE A 85 -24.53 -3.83 16.72
C ILE A 85 -23.93 -2.41 16.59
N THR A 86 -23.86 -1.78 15.41
CA THR A 86 -23.24 -0.45 15.30
C THR A 86 -24.21 0.72 15.41
N ASN A 87 -25.44 0.49 15.88
CA ASN A 87 -26.39 1.56 16.21
C ASN A 87 -26.68 1.62 17.72
N SER A 88 -25.66 1.40 18.55
CA SER A 88 -25.70 1.87 19.94
C SER A 88 -24.55 2.86 20.20
N TYR A 89 -24.99 4.07 20.53
CA TYR A 89 -24.27 5.25 21.04
C TYR A 89 -23.46 6.07 20.04
#